data_AF-A0A0V1GEP2-F1
#
_entry.id   AF-A0A0V1GEP2-F1
#
_cell.length_a   1.000
_cell.length_b   1.000
_cell.length_c   1.000
_cell.angle_alpha   90.00
_cell.angle_beta   90.00
_cell.angle_gamma   90.00
#
_symmetry.space_group_name_H-M   'P 1'
#
loop_
_entity.id
_entity.type
_entity.pdbx_description
1 polymer ?
#
loop_
_entity_poly.entity_id
_entity_poly.type
_entity_poly.pdbx_seq_one_letter_code
_entity_poly.pdbx_strand_id
1 'polypeptide(L)'
;LLPADRCGSCTDIPGRCFPIKVETIDPRFGCVRPPCCLFFTRSSPLCGTGAQSKREQVNENTAFLDGSAIYSSSLPDSLRLKDSKTGMMRFTFFNNHVMPPFNPHTCFGPNNCNA
;
A
#
# COMPACT_ATOMS: atom_id res chain seq x y z
N LEU A 1 4.71 -10.62 1.33
CA LEU A 1 3.74 -10.27 0.29
C LEU A 1 4.49 -9.95 -0.98
N LEU A 2 3.95 -10.31 -2.15
CA LEU A 2 4.55 -9.92 -3.42
C LEU A 2 4.83 -8.42 -3.37
N PRO A 3 6.00 -7.94 -3.84
CA PRO A 3 6.21 -6.51 -4.01
C PRO A 3 5.00 -5.93 -4.74
N ALA A 4 4.61 -4.69 -4.45
CA ALA A 4 3.65 -3.99 -5.32
C ALA A 4 4.19 -4.13 -6.75
N ASP A 5 3.57 -5.03 -7.51
CA ASP A 5 4.12 -5.46 -8.78
C ASP A 5 4.18 -4.24 -9.67
N ARG A 6 5.35 -3.99 -10.27
CA ARG A 6 5.58 -2.78 -11.07
C ARG A 6 4.83 -2.89 -12.40
N CYS A 7 3.54 -2.60 -12.38
CA CYS A 7 2.78 -2.28 -13.58
C CYS A 7 3.19 -0.86 -14.01
N GLY A 8 4.19 -0.77 -14.89
CA GLY A 8 4.77 0.50 -15.36
C GLY A 8 4.59 0.77 -16.85
N SER A 9 3.76 -0.04 -17.51
CA SER A 9 3.48 0.01 -18.95
C SER A 9 2.01 -0.25 -19.22
N CYS A 10 1.53 0.18 -20.39
CA CYS A 10 0.16 -0.09 -20.86
C CYS A 10 0.02 -1.48 -21.50
N THR A 11 0.59 -2.48 -20.84
CA THR A 11 0.54 -3.88 -21.25
C THR A 11 -0.28 -4.66 -20.24
N ASP A 12 -1.28 -5.39 -20.71
CA ASP A 12 -1.97 -6.36 -19.88
C ASP A 12 -1.00 -7.49 -19.51
N ILE A 13 -0.88 -7.75 -18.20
CA ILE A 13 -0.11 -8.88 -17.68
C ILE A 13 -1.12 -9.77 -16.98
N PRO A 14 -1.49 -10.92 -17.56
CA PRO A 14 -2.57 -11.76 -17.06
C PRO A 14 -2.48 -12.03 -15.56
N GLY A 15 -3.56 -11.72 -14.86
CA GLY A 15 -3.68 -11.95 -13.42
C GLY A 15 -2.87 -10.99 -12.52
N ARG A 16 -2.14 -10.02 -13.08
CA ARG A 16 -1.24 -9.11 -12.35
C ARG A 16 -1.48 -7.63 -12.66
N CYS A 17 -1.39 -7.23 -13.93
CA CYS A 17 -1.61 -5.84 -14.36
C CYS A 17 -2.88 -5.75 -15.19
N PHE A 18 -3.64 -4.67 -15.06
CA PHE A 18 -4.82 -4.42 -15.88
C PHE A 18 -4.90 -2.93 -16.21
N PRO A 19 -4.12 -2.46 -17.22
CA PRO A 19 -4.05 -1.04 -17.53
C PRO A 19 -5.43 -0.49 -17.89
N ILE A 20 -5.80 0.63 -17.27
CA ILE A 20 -7.08 1.29 -17.52
C ILE A 20 -6.91 2.16 -18.74
N LYS A 21 -7.55 1.80 -19.86
CA LYS A 21 -7.48 2.60 -21.10
C LYS A 21 -8.07 3.98 -20.86
N VAL A 22 -7.36 5.00 -21.33
CA VAL A 22 -7.80 6.39 -21.29
C VAL A 22 -8.24 6.78 -22.70
N GLU A 23 -9.43 7.37 -22.81
CA GLU A 23 -9.94 7.86 -24.09
C GLU A 23 -9.10 9.02 -24.63
N THR A 24 -9.00 9.13 -25.95
CA THR A 24 -8.13 10.13 -26.57
C THR A 24 -8.55 11.58 -26.27
N ILE A 25 -9.85 11.78 -26.07
CA ILE A 25 -10.49 13.07 -25.77
C ILE A 25 -10.62 13.34 -24.27
N ASP A 26 -10.07 12.49 -23.39
CA ASP A 26 -10.16 12.69 -21.95
C ASP A 26 -9.54 14.06 -21.56
N PRO A 27 -10.30 14.99 -20.93
CA PRO A 27 -9.81 16.34 -20.68
C PRO A 27 -8.81 16.42 -19.52
N ARG A 28 -8.72 15.38 -18.68
CA ARG A 28 -7.87 15.36 -17.48
C ARG A 28 -6.55 14.64 -17.72
N PHE A 29 -6.63 13.47 -18.33
CA PHE A 29 -5.49 12.60 -18.57
C PHE A 29 -5.00 12.69 -20.01
N GLY A 30 -5.90 12.96 -20.97
CA GLY A 30 -5.59 13.10 -22.38
C GLY A 30 -4.87 11.89 -22.98
N CYS A 31 -4.50 12.02 -24.25
CA CYS A 31 -3.71 11.03 -24.99
C CYS A 31 -2.74 11.74 -25.96
N VAL A 32 -2.17 12.87 -25.52
CA VAL A 32 -1.28 13.70 -26.37
C VAL A 32 0.02 12.96 -26.71
N ARG A 33 0.46 12.03 -25.85
CA ARG A 33 1.58 11.13 -26.14
C ARG A 33 1.23 9.72 -25.66
N PRO A 34 1.33 8.69 -26.51
CA PRO A 34 1.14 7.31 -26.07
C PRO A 34 2.23 6.89 -25.06
N PRO A 35 1.94 5.91 -24.19
CA PRO A 35 0.73 5.08 -24.21
C PRO A 35 -0.42 5.64 -23.35
N CYS A 36 -1.66 5.50 -23.83
CA CYS A 36 -2.84 6.13 -23.25
C CYS A 36 -3.56 5.20 -22.27
N CYS A 37 -2.98 5.04 -21.09
CA CYS A 37 -3.59 4.30 -20.01
C CYS A 37 -3.14 4.83 -18.65
N LEU A 38 -3.91 4.46 -17.62
CA LEU A 38 -3.46 4.53 -16.24
C LEU A 38 -2.92 3.16 -15.84
N PHE A 39 -1.75 3.18 -15.18
CA PHE A 39 -1.16 1.97 -14.64
C PHE A 39 -1.98 1.47 -13.46
N PHE A 40 -2.30 0.17 -13.48
CA PHE A 40 -3.12 -0.44 -12.45
C PHE A 40 -2.67 -1.88 -12.20
N THR A 41 -2.35 -2.15 -10.93
CA THR A 41 -2.01 -3.48 -10.42
C THR A 41 -3.25 -4.11 -9.83
N ARG A 42 -3.57 -5.34 -10.22
CA ARG A 42 -4.70 -6.10 -9.66
C ARG A 42 -4.37 -6.54 -8.24
N SER A 43 -5.38 -6.64 -7.38
CA SER A 43 -5.22 -7.17 -6.02
C SER A 43 -4.62 -8.58 -6.03
N SER A 44 -3.78 -8.85 -5.02
CA SER A 44 -3.13 -10.15 -4.82
C SER A 44 -4.15 -11.28 -4.76
N PRO A 45 -3.99 -12.35 -5.57
CA PRO A 45 -4.90 -13.50 -5.53
C PRO A 45 -4.66 -14.35 -4.29
N LEU A 46 -5.73 -14.96 -3.77
CA LEU A 46 -5.61 -16.05 -2.81
C LEU A 46 -5.04 -17.29 -3.54
N CYS A 47 -4.03 -17.92 -2.95
CA CYS A 47 -3.39 -19.10 -3.54
C CYS A 47 -4.40 -20.22 -3.79
N GLY A 48 -4.31 -20.88 -4.95
CA GLY A 48 -5.23 -21.96 -5.33
C GLY A 48 -6.57 -21.51 -5.94
N THR A 49 -6.81 -20.20 -6.04
CA THR A 49 -8.02 -19.64 -6.69
C THR A 49 -7.72 -19.11 -8.10
N GLY A 50 -8.74 -19.03 -8.96
CA GLY A 50 -8.63 -18.44 -10.30
C GLY A 50 -8.14 -19.37 -11.41
N ALA A 51 -7.87 -20.66 -11.11
CA ALA A 51 -7.60 -21.69 -12.11
C ALA A 51 -8.80 -22.64 -12.29
N GLN A 52 -9.17 -23.34 -11.21
CA GLN A 52 -10.32 -24.27 -11.18
C GLN A 52 -11.55 -23.66 -10.52
N SER A 53 -11.34 -22.71 -9.60
CA SER A 53 -12.38 -21.94 -8.90
C SER A 53 -12.32 -20.47 -9.28
N LYS A 54 -13.35 -19.69 -8.92
CA LYS A 54 -13.33 -18.24 -9.08
C LYS A 54 -12.15 -17.64 -8.33
N ARG A 55 -11.55 -16.59 -8.88
CA ARG A 55 -10.42 -15.89 -8.27
C ARG A 55 -10.89 -15.11 -7.04
N GLU A 56 -10.27 -15.37 -5.90
CA GLU A 56 -10.48 -14.62 -4.66
C GLU A 56 -9.26 -13.75 -4.33
N GLN A 57 -9.46 -12.77 -3.45
CA GLN A 57 -8.41 -11.86 -2.98
C GLN A 57 -8.09 -12.12 -1.51
N VAL A 58 -6.93 -11.65 -1.07
CA VAL A 58 -6.48 -11.80 0.32
C VAL A 58 -6.87 -10.57 1.14
N ASN A 59 -7.43 -10.80 2.33
CA ASN A 59 -7.50 -9.77 3.37
C ASN A 59 -6.26 -9.90 4.26
N GLU A 60 -5.40 -8.88 4.27
CA GLU A 60 -4.20 -8.84 5.11
C GLU A 60 -4.51 -8.43 6.56
N ASN A 61 -5.69 -7.85 6.79
CA ASN A 61 -6.12 -7.40 8.11
C ASN A 61 -7.01 -8.43 8.80
N THR A 62 -7.10 -8.33 10.12
CA THR A 62 -8.10 -9.04 10.91
C THR A 62 -9.51 -8.55 10.54
N ALA A 63 -10.50 -9.44 10.58
CA ALA A 63 -11.88 -9.12 10.22
C ALA A 63 -12.67 -8.44 11.36
N PHE A 64 -12.06 -8.29 12.53
CA PHE A 64 -12.71 -7.82 13.74
C PHE A 64 -12.50 -6.31 13.95
N LEU A 65 -13.37 -5.69 14.73
CA LEU A 65 -13.18 -4.32 15.23
C LEU A 65 -12.27 -4.35 16.47
N ASP A 66 -10.99 -4.65 16.26
CA ASP A 66 -10.00 -4.94 17.32
C ASP A 66 -8.90 -3.87 17.44
N GLY A 67 -9.01 -2.77 16.70
CA GLY A 67 -7.99 -1.73 16.67
C GLY A 67 -6.74 -2.10 15.86
N SER A 68 -6.79 -3.11 14.99
CA SER A 68 -5.69 -3.52 14.09
C SER A 68 -5.13 -2.39 13.21
N ALA A 69 -5.92 -1.36 12.89
CA ALA A 69 -5.40 -0.15 12.24
C ALA A 69 -4.35 0.61 13.09
N ILE A 70 -4.38 0.45 14.41
CA ILE A 70 -3.45 1.04 15.38
C ILE A 70 -2.38 0.02 15.79
N TYR A 71 -2.78 -1.23 16.06
CA TYR A 71 -1.92 -2.26 16.64
C TYR A 71 -1.30 -3.24 15.64
N SER A 72 -1.65 -3.12 14.35
CA SER A 72 -1.35 -4.05 13.26
C SER A 72 -2.09 -5.40 13.35
N SER A 73 -2.31 -6.02 12.18
CA SER A 73 -2.76 -7.42 12.04
C SER A 73 -1.60 -8.42 11.91
N SER A 74 -0.36 -7.93 11.96
CA SER A 74 0.89 -8.71 11.85
C SER A 74 1.66 -8.62 13.16
N LEU A 75 2.03 -9.77 13.74
CA LEU A 75 2.80 -9.80 15.00
C LEU A 75 4.15 -9.05 14.88
N PRO A 76 4.98 -9.28 13.83
CA PRO A 76 6.20 -8.51 13.65
C PRO A 76 5.98 -6.99 13.63
N ASP A 77 4.91 -6.52 12.98
CA ASP A 77 4.64 -5.09 12.87
C ASP A 77 4.05 -4.52 14.16
N SER A 78 3.20 -5.27 14.84
CA SER A 78 2.72 -4.93 16.18
C SER A 78 3.87 -4.72 17.17
N LEU A 79 4.88 -5.60 17.12
CA LEU A 79 6.08 -5.47 17.95
C LEU A 79 6.93 -4.25 17.56
N ARG A 80 7.03 -3.93 16.26
CA ARG A 80 7.75 -2.73 15.79
C ARG A 80 7.08 -1.42 16.21
N LEU A 81 5.76 -1.42 16.36
CA LEU A 81 4.96 -0.27 16.76
C LEU A 81 4.99 0.00 18.27
N LYS A 82 5.40 -0.97 19.10
CA LYS A 82 5.48 -0.84 20.56
C LYS A 82 6.89 -0.55 21.05
N ASP A 83 6.99 0.23 22.11
CA ASP A 83 8.21 0.38 22.89
C ASP A 83 8.32 -0.79 23.87
N SER A 84 9.34 -1.62 23.69
CA SER A 84 9.56 -2.83 24.50
C SER A 84 9.88 -2.55 25.97
N LYS A 85 10.30 -1.31 26.30
CA LYS A 85 10.66 -0.94 27.68
C LYS A 85 9.47 -0.42 28.46
N THR A 86 8.59 0.34 27.82
CA THR A 86 7.48 1.05 28.48
C THR A 86 6.13 0.38 28.25
N GLY A 87 6.00 -0.47 27.21
CA GLY A 87 4.72 -1.04 26.79
C GLY A 87 3.82 -0.04 26.04
N MET A 88 4.25 1.20 25.88
CA MET A 88 3.54 2.23 25.13
C MET A 88 3.70 2.02 23.63
N MET A 89 2.79 2.59 22.84
CA MET A 89 3.02 2.74 21.41
C MET A 89 4.18 3.71 21.18
N ARG A 90 5.01 3.44 20.18
CA ARG A 90 6.09 4.35 19.78
C ARG A 90 5.47 5.60 19.18
N PHE A 91 6.06 6.73 19.49
CA PHE A 91 5.69 8.04 18.97
C PHE A 91 6.94 8.89 18.75
N THR A 92 6.78 10.01 18.07
CA THR A 92 7.79 11.06 17.91
C THR A 92 7.17 12.42 18.24
N PHE A 93 8.00 13.38 18.60
CA PHE A 93 7.58 14.78 18.68
C PHE A 93 7.95 15.51 17.38
N PHE A 94 6.99 16.20 16.79
CA PHE A 94 7.18 17.04 15.61
C PHE A 94 6.36 18.32 15.75
N ASN A 95 7.02 19.49 15.67
CA ASN A 95 6.38 20.80 15.88
C ASN A 95 5.54 20.88 17.17
N ASN A 96 6.08 20.40 18.30
CA ASN A 96 5.39 20.28 19.61
C ASN A 96 4.14 19.38 19.63
N HIS A 97 3.92 18.56 18.61
CA HIS A 97 2.84 17.57 18.58
C HIS A 97 3.39 16.14 18.69
N VAL A 98 2.61 15.27 19.35
CA VAL A 98 2.85 13.82 19.37
C VAL A 98 2.32 13.23 18.07
N MET A 99 3.20 12.53 17.34
CA MET A 99 2.90 11.92 16.05
C MET A 99 3.34 10.45 16.01
N PRO A 100 2.79 9.62 15.11
CA PRO A 100 3.35 8.32 14.83
C PRO A 100 4.83 8.41 14.41
N PRO A 101 5.63 7.36 14.63
CA PRO A 101 7.03 7.36 14.24
C PRO A 101 7.20 7.60 12.73
N PHE A 102 8.24 8.35 12.36
CA PHE A 102 8.55 8.56 10.95
C PHE A 102 9.00 7.28 10.28
N ASN A 103 8.70 7.16 8.98
CA ASN A 103 9.31 6.14 8.16
C ASN A 103 10.78 6.52 7.91
N PRO A 104 11.75 5.75 8.41
CA PRO A 104 13.17 6.11 8.32
C PRO A 104 13.72 6.14 6.89
N HIS A 105 13.01 5.53 5.92
CA HIS A 105 13.41 5.54 4.51
C HIS A 105 13.01 6.83 3.79
N THR A 106 11.98 7.52 4.26
CA THR A 106 11.48 8.76 3.63
C THR A 106 11.81 9.98 4.48
N CYS A 107 11.81 9.82 5.81
CA CYS A 107 12.26 10.84 6.73
C CYS A 107 13.01 10.23 7.92
N PHE A 108 14.32 10.44 7.95
CA PHE A 108 15.19 9.90 8.98
C PHE A 108 15.07 10.64 10.34
N GLY A 109 14.51 11.85 10.36
CA GLY A 109 14.33 12.62 11.58
C GLY A 109 13.67 13.99 11.35
N PRO A 110 13.23 14.68 12.42
CA PRO A 110 12.40 15.88 12.35
C PRO A 110 13.02 17.03 11.54
N ASN A 111 14.36 17.12 11.49
CA ASN A 111 15.05 18.17 10.73
C ASN A 111 15.08 17.93 9.21
N ASN A 112 14.66 16.74 8.76
CA ASN A 112 14.66 16.34 7.36
C ASN A 112 13.26 15.90 6.89
N CYS A 113 12.23 16.21 7.68
CA CYS A 113 10.82 16.03 7.30
C CYS A 113 10.26 17.40 6.91
N ASN A 114 9.71 17.51 5.70
CA ASN A 114 8.79 18.60 5.37
C ASN A 114 7.40 18.23 5.90
N ALA A 115 6.69 19.20 6.47
CA ALA A 115 5.30 19.05 6.90
C ALA A 115 4.36 18.95 5.68
#